data_AF-A0A1Q9ESC6-F1
#
_entry.id   AF-A0A1Q9ESC6-F1
#
_cell.length_a   1.000
_cell.length_b   1.000
_cell.length_c   1.000
_cell.angle_alpha   90.00
_cell.angle_beta   90.00
_cell.angle_gamma   90.00
#
_symmetry.space_group_name_H-M   'P 1'
#
loop_
_entity.id
_entity.type
_entity.pdbx_description
1 polymer ?
#
loop_
_entity_poly.entity_id
_entity_poly.type
_entity_poly.pdbx_seq_one_letter_code
_entity_poly.pdbx_strand_id
1 'polypeptide(L)'
;MTGIKAHVQLLDAQSLAPEDKRVQEELRKVKIELRKEEEMQSRAKVVEIRDGLKRARTEGAEVMPLLRQLSATSCSWETVMETRIGVEVKSCQECGAEEKQLCEEILAKLKDQSKEQRPLWEG
;
A
#
# COMPACT_ATOMS: atom_id res chain seq x y z
N MET A 1 1.35 -13.53 20.61
CA MET A 1 0.41 -12.42 20.92
C MET A 1 0.43 -11.51 19.70
N THR A 2 -0.71 -11.18 19.08
CA THR A 2 -0.71 -10.32 17.87
C THR A 2 -0.36 -8.87 18.24
N GLY A 3 0.27 -8.12 17.33
CA GLY A 3 0.67 -6.73 17.57
C GLY A 3 -0.50 -5.83 18.01
N ILE A 4 -1.71 -6.10 17.51
CA ILE A 4 -2.94 -5.38 17.87
C ILE A 4 -3.31 -5.57 19.35
N LYS A 5 -3.19 -6.80 19.88
CA LYS A 5 -3.50 -7.06 21.29
C LYS A 5 -2.50 -6.39 22.23
N ALA A 6 -1.22 -6.41 21.86
CA ALA A 6 -0.18 -5.68 22.58
C ALA A 6 -0.41 -4.16 22.54
N HIS A 7 -0.84 -3.62 21.41
CA HIS A 7 -1.13 -2.20 21.27
C HIS A 7 -2.27 -1.73 22.18
N VAL A 8 -3.39 -2.46 22.22
CA VAL A 8 -4.54 -2.14 23.09
C VAL A 8 -4.14 -2.19 24.57
N GLN A 9 -3.42 -3.24 24.98
CA GLN A 9 -2.96 -3.37 26.36
C GLN A 9 -2.01 -2.23 26.79
N LEU A 10 -1.13 -1.79 25.88
CA LEU A 10 -0.23 -0.68 26.16
C LEU A 10 -0.96 0.67 26.17
N LEU A 11 -2.02 0.86 25.36
CA LEU A 11 -2.89 2.05 25.43
C LEU A 11 -3.61 2.13 26.78
N ASP A 12 -4.13 1.00 27.27
CA ASP A 12 -4.76 0.92 28.59
C ASP A 12 -3.75 1.23 29.69
N ALA A 13 -2.53 0.67 29.60
CA ALA A 13 -1.45 0.97 30.54
C ALA A 13 -1.02 2.45 30.50
N GLN A 14 -0.95 3.06 29.31
CA GLN A 14 -0.65 4.48 29.15
C GLN A 14 -1.74 5.37 29.72
N SER A 15 -3.01 4.97 29.62
CA SER A 15 -4.12 5.71 30.23
C SER A 15 -4.04 5.70 31.77
N LEU A 16 -3.52 4.63 32.37
CA LEU A 16 -3.35 4.50 33.81
C LEU A 16 -2.08 5.19 34.33
N ALA A 17 -1.01 5.19 33.52
CA ALA A 17 0.27 5.83 33.85
C ALA A 17 0.82 6.62 32.65
N PRO A 18 0.28 7.82 32.37
CA PRO A 18 0.63 8.58 31.17
C PRO A 18 2.10 9.02 31.12
N GLU A 19 2.72 9.22 32.28
CA GLU A 19 4.10 9.67 32.46
C GLU A 19 5.13 8.52 32.37
N ASP A 20 4.68 7.26 32.29
CA ASP A 20 5.59 6.11 32.26
C ASP A 20 6.32 6.02 30.91
N LYS A 21 7.58 6.45 30.93
CA LYS A 21 8.46 6.45 29.76
C LYS A 21 8.65 5.06 29.15
N ARG A 22 8.59 3.98 29.94
CA ARG A 22 8.72 2.61 29.42
C ARG A 22 7.49 2.24 28.62
N VAL A 23 6.30 2.51 29.15
CA VAL A 23 5.03 2.27 28.45
C VAL A 23 4.98 3.10 27.16
N GLN A 24 5.40 4.37 27.19
CA GLN A 24 5.47 5.22 26.00
C GLN A 24 6.43 4.68 24.93
N GLU A 25 7.62 4.21 25.33
CA GLU A 25 8.62 3.66 24.41
C GLU A 25 8.14 2.36 23.77
N GLU A 26 7.56 1.46 24.56
CA GLU A 26 6.99 0.20 24.05
C GLU A 26 5.80 0.46 23.12
N LEU A 27 4.92 1.41 23.44
CA LEU A 27 3.85 1.85 22.53
C LEU A 27 4.40 2.37 21.20
N ARG A 28 5.50 3.13 21.25
CA ARG A 28 6.16 3.61 20.03
C ARG A 28 6.72 2.46 19.21
N LYS A 29 7.36 1.47 19.83
CA LYS A 29 7.89 0.27 19.14
C LYS A 29 6.76 -0.52 18.48
N VAL A 30 5.70 -0.84 19.23
CA VAL A 30 4.54 -1.59 18.70
C VAL A 30 3.85 -0.83 17.57
N LYS A 31 3.70 0.50 17.65
CA LYS A 31 3.17 1.31 16.54
C LYS A 31 4.03 1.22 15.28
N ILE A 32 5.35 1.21 15.42
CA ILE A 32 6.27 1.05 14.28
C ILE A 32 6.13 -0.33 13.66
N GLU A 33 6.05 -1.38 14.48
CA GLU A 33 5.87 -2.75 14.02
C GLU A 33 4.55 -2.95 13.29
N LEU A 34 3.45 -2.42 13.84
CA LEU A 34 2.13 -2.46 13.19
C LEU A 34 2.16 -1.78 11.82
N ARG A 35 2.78 -0.60 11.70
CA ARG A 35 2.94 0.07 10.41
C ARG A 35 3.74 -0.75 9.41
N LYS A 36 4.81 -1.42 9.86
CA LYS A 36 5.60 -2.31 8.99
C LYS A 36 4.79 -3.52 8.53
N GLU A 37 3.96 -4.08 9.41
CA GLU A 37 3.10 -5.22 9.07
C GLU A 37 2.00 -4.81 8.09
N GLU A 38 1.35 -3.65 8.30
CA GLU A 38 0.40 -3.06 7.35
C GLU A 38 1.03 -2.81 5.98
N GLU A 39 2.24 -2.25 5.94
CA GLU A 39 2.98 -2.04 4.68
C GLU A 39 3.32 -3.36 3.99
N MET A 40 3.74 -4.38 4.75
CA MET A 40 4.04 -5.69 4.20
C MET A 40 2.80 -6.37 3.60
N GLN A 41 1.65 -6.27 4.26
CA GLN A 41 0.38 -6.78 3.76
C GLN A 41 -0.10 -6.02 2.52
N SER A 42 0.02 -4.68 2.53
CA SER A 42 -0.28 -3.86 1.36
C SER A 42 0.59 -4.27 0.18
N ARG A 43 1.90 -4.40 0.38
CA ARG A 43 2.85 -4.84 -0.65
C ARG A 43 2.48 -6.21 -1.21
N ALA A 44 2.19 -7.20 -0.35
CA ALA A 44 1.80 -8.53 -0.79
C ALA A 44 0.56 -8.48 -1.68
N LYS A 45 -0.47 -7.73 -1.27
CA LYS A 45 -1.68 -7.53 -2.07
C LYS A 45 -1.41 -6.85 -3.41
N VAL A 46 -0.55 -5.84 -3.45
CA VAL A 46 -0.17 -5.16 -4.70
C VAL A 46 0.58 -6.10 -5.64
N VAL A 47 1.45 -6.98 -5.12
CA VAL A 47 2.11 -8.02 -5.91
C VAL A 47 1.09 -8.99 -6.51
N GLU A 48 0.12 -9.46 -5.73
CA GLU A 48 -0.95 -10.33 -6.21
C GLU A 48 -1.76 -9.68 -7.34
N ILE A 49 -2.15 -8.42 -7.16
CA ILE A 49 -2.87 -7.65 -8.18
C ILE A 49 -2.03 -7.50 -9.44
N ARG A 50 -0.74 -7.14 -9.32
CA ARG A 50 0.18 -7.01 -10.46
C ARG A 50 0.24 -8.31 -11.27
N ASP A 51 0.47 -9.42 -10.58
CA ASP A 51 0.63 -10.71 -11.23
C ASP A 51 -0.69 -11.19 -11.85
N GLY A 52 -1.81 -10.85 -11.22
CA GLY A 52 -3.15 -11.00 -11.78
C GLY A 52 -3.35 -10.20 -13.07
N LEU A 53 -2.98 -8.91 -13.09
CA LEU A 53 -3.12 -8.04 -14.25
C LEU A 53 -2.30 -8.55 -15.44
N LYS A 54 -1.04 -8.93 -15.16
CA LYS A 54 -0.16 -9.52 -16.16
C LYS A 54 -0.75 -10.79 -16.76
N ARG A 55 -1.24 -11.68 -15.90
CA ARG A 55 -1.86 -12.95 -16.32
C ARG A 55 -3.12 -12.70 -17.14
N ALA A 56 -4.03 -11.85 -16.65
CA ALA A 56 -5.27 -11.53 -17.34
C ALA A 56 -5.00 -10.97 -18.74
N ARG A 57 -4.02 -10.08 -18.91
CA ARG A 57 -3.62 -9.58 -20.23
C ARG A 57 -3.05 -10.69 -21.13
N THR A 58 -2.22 -11.58 -20.60
CA THR A 58 -1.62 -12.68 -21.39
C THR A 58 -2.64 -13.74 -21.80
N GLU A 59 -3.61 -14.03 -20.94
CA GLU A 59 -4.62 -15.07 -21.16
C GLU A 59 -5.89 -14.52 -21.84
N GLY A 60 -5.97 -13.20 -22.08
CA GLY A 60 -7.15 -12.56 -22.67
C GLY A 60 -8.36 -12.51 -21.73
N ALA A 61 -8.12 -12.52 -20.41
CA ALA A 61 -9.16 -12.40 -19.39
C ALA A 61 -9.43 -10.93 -19.01
N GLU A 62 -10.52 -10.70 -18.30
CA GLU A 62 -10.93 -9.35 -17.89
C GLU A 62 -9.96 -8.74 -16.85
N VAL A 63 -9.36 -7.60 -17.20
CA VAL A 63 -8.45 -6.85 -16.32
C VAL A 63 -9.19 -5.87 -15.39
N MET A 64 -10.41 -5.47 -15.76
CA MET A 64 -11.19 -4.45 -15.05
C MET A 64 -11.40 -4.73 -13.55
N PRO A 65 -11.73 -5.96 -13.11
CA PRO A 65 -11.91 -6.24 -11.69
C PRO A 65 -10.63 -5.97 -10.88
N LEU A 66 -9.46 -6.30 -11.44
CA LEU A 66 -8.17 -6.11 -10.79
C LEU A 66 -7.77 -4.63 -10.74
N LEU A 67 -8.05 -3.86 -11.80
CA LEU A 67 -7.85 -2.42 -11.80
C LEU A 67 -8.71 -1.71 -10.73
N ARG A 68 -9.95 -2.14 -10.55
CA ARG A 68 -10.84 -1.62 -9.48
C ARG A 68 -10.35 -2.01 -8.08
N GLN A 69 -9.82 -3.21 -7.91
CA GLN A 69 -9.18 -3.59 -6.64
C GLN A 69 -7.92 -2.74 -6.36
N LEU A 70 -7.14 -2.44 -7.39
CA LEU A 70 -5.95 -1.60 -7.27
C LEU A 70 -6.31 -0.17 -6.88
N SER A 71 -7.32 0.44 -7.52
CA SER A 71 -7.71 1.82 -7.24
C SER A 71 -8.18 2.02 -5.79
N ALA A 72 -8.83 0.99 -5.22
CA ALA A 72 -9.25 0.92 -3.83
C ALA A 72 -8.13 0.54 -2.84
N THR A 73 -6.96 0.11 -3.31
CA THR A 73 -5.85 -0.32 -2.46
C THR A 73 -4.87 0.84 -2.25
N SER A 74 -4.60 1.20 -1.00
CA SER A 74 -3.56 2.17 -0.64
C SER A 74 -2.18 1.50 -0.73
N CYS A 75 -1.28 2.07 -1.51
CA CYS A 75 0.11 1.65 -1.58
C CYS A 75 1.05 2.82 -1.31
N SER A 76 2.19 2.54 -0.71
CA SER A 76 3.28 3.51 -0.56
C SER A 76 4.06 3.66 -1.86
N TRP A 77 4.81 4.75 -1.99
CA TRP A 77 5.72 4.93 -3.12
C TRP A 77 6.80 3.83 -3.18
N GLU A 78 7.28 3.36 -2.03
CA GLU A 78 8.23 2.24 -1.94
C GLU A 78 7.62 0.97 -2.54
N THR A 79 6.40 0.61 -2.13
CA THR A 79 5.66 -0.52 -2.71
C THR A 79 5.46 -0.36 -4.21
N VAL A 80 5.14 0.84 -4.71
CA VAL A 80 5.00 1.07 -6.16
C VAL A 80 6.30 0.80 -6.91
N MET A 81 7.43 1.27 -6.37
CA MET A 81 8.75 1.10 -6.97
C MET A 81 9.23 -0.36 -6.93
N GLU A 82 9.07 -1.03 -5.80
CA GLU A 82 9.47 -2.44 -5.62
C GLU A 82 8.65 -3.37 -6.50
N THR A 83 7.32 -3.19 -6.51
CA THR A 83 6.43 -4.08 -7.25
C THR A 83 6.41 -3.78 -8.75
N ARG A 84 6.78 -2.56 -9.16
CA ARG A 84 6.63 -2.02 -10.52
C ARG A 84 5.19 -2.01 -11.01
N ILE A 85 4.21 -1.93 -10.11
CA ILE A 85 2.78 -1.92 -10.46
C ILE A 85 2.41 -0.83 -11.47
N GLY A 86 3.06 0.35 -11.42
CA GLY A 86 2.79 1.43 -12.38
C GLY A 86 3.12 1.07 -13.83
N VAL A 87 4.12 0.20 -14.07
CA VAL A 87 4.42 -0.31 -15.42
C VAL A 87 3.30 -1.23 -15.90
N GLU A 88 2.84 -2.10 -15.02
CA GLU A 88 1.78 -3.06 -15.33
C GLU A 88 0.44 -2.35 -15.63
N VAL A 89 0.08 -1.35 -14.82
CA VAL A 89 -1.11 -0.50 -15.05
C VAL A 89 -1.01 0.21 -16.40
N LYS A 90 0.16 0.75 -16.76
CA LYS A 90 0.37 1.39 -18.07
C LYS A 90 0.13 0.40 -19.21
N SER A 91 0.59 -0.85 -19.08
CA SER A 91 0.36 -1.89 -20.08
C SER A 91 -1.12 -2.32 -20.20
N CYS A 92 -1.95 -2.11 -19.18
CA CYS A 92 -3.40 -2.38 -19.25
C CYS A 92 -4.19 -1.30 -20.01
N GLN A 93 -3.59 -0.16 -20.37
CA GLN A 93 -4.25 0.89 -21.14
C GLN A 93 -4.63 0.46 -22.58
N GLU A 94 -4.02 -0.61 -23.07
CA GLU A 94 -4.27 -1.16 -24.41
C GLU A 94 -5.48 -2.12 -24.45
N CYS A 95 -6.07 -2.45 -23.29
CA CYS A 95 -7.15 -3.43 -23.19
C CYS A 95 -8.54 -2.89 -23.58
N GLY A 96 -8.77 -1.58 -23.50
CA GLY A 96 -10.05 -0.96 -23.82
C GLY A 96 -10.16 0.48 -23.33
N ALA A 97 -11.23 1.18 -23.72
CA ALA A 97 -11.42 2.60 -23.41
C ALA A 97 -11.71 2.84 -21.92
N GLU A 98 -12.52 1.99 -21.29
CA GLU A 98 -12.82 2.07 -19.85
C GLU A 98 -11.57 1.75 -19.02
N GLU A 99 -10.84 0.70 -19.42
CA GLU A 99 -9.58 0.29 -18.79
C GLU A 99 -8.55 1.42 -18.85
N LYS A 100 -8.42 2.06 -20.03
CA LYS A 100 -7.52 3.17 -20.22
C LYS A 100 -7.82 4.31 -19.25
N GLN A 101 -9.09 4.71 -19.13
CA GLN A 101 -9.48 5.80 -18.22
C GLN A 101 -9.10 5.48 -16.77
N LEU A 102 -9.46 4.28 -16.29
CA LEU A 102 -9.16 3.88 -14.92
C LEU A 102 -7.65 3.77 -14.68
N CYS A 103 -6.89 3.28 -15.66
CA CYS A 103 -5.43 3.25 -15.58
C CYS A 103 -4.81 4.65 -15.47
N GLU A 104 -5.31 5.63 -16.22
CA GLU A 104 -4.84 7.03 -16.13
C GLU A 104 -5.12 7.63 -14.75
N GLU A 105 -6.30 7.38 -14.19
CA GLU A 105 -6.67 7.80 -12.82
C GLU A 105 -5.76 7.16 -11.76
N ILE A 106 -5.49 5.86 -11.87
CA ILE A 106 -4.58 5.15 -10.97
C ILE A 106 -3.16 5.73 -11.09
N LEU A 107 -2.64 5.90 -12.30
CA LEU A 107 -1.30 6.43 -12.52
C LEU A 107 -1.14 7.87 -12.00
N ALA A 108 -2.17 8.71 -12.14
CA ALA A 108 -2.18 10.05 -11.56
C ALA A 108 -2.08 9.99 -10.03
N LYS A 109 -2.88 9.14 -9.38
CA LYS A 109 -2.84 8.92 -7.93
C LYS A 109 -1.46 8.44 -7.46
N LEU A 110 -0.86 7.46 -8.14
CA LEU A 110 0.48 6.96 -7.80
C LEU A 110 1.55 8.05 -7.96
N LYS A 111 1.44 8.89 -8.99
CA LYS A 111 2.35 10.02 -9.22
C LYS A 111 2.24 11.06 -8.11
N ASP A 112 1.05 11.40 -7.67
CA ASP A 112 0.88 12.38 -6.59
C ASP A 112 1.39 11.84 -5.25
N GLN A 113 1.12 10.57 -4.93
CA GLN A 113 1.74 9.90 -3.78
C GLN A 113 3.27 9.90 -3.85
N SER A 114 3.84 9.76 -5.05
CA SER A 114 5.30 9.85 -5.23
C SER A 114 5.84 11.24 -4.86
N LYS A 115 5.12 12.32 -5.13
CA LYS A 115 5.57 13.68 -4.79
C LYS A 115 5.49 13.93 -3.28
N GLU A 116 4.49 13.37 -2.62
CA GLU A 116 4.29 13.53 -1.17
C GLU A 116 5.28 12.68 -0.34
N GLN A 117 5.67 11.51 -0.85
CA GLN A 117 6.48 10.54 -0.10
C GLN A 117 7.96 10.51 -0.53
N ARG A 118 8.34 11.20 -1.61
CA ARG A 118 9.74 11.28 -2.04
C ARG A 118 10.57 11.99 -0.96
N PRO A 119 11.73 11.42 -0.55
CA PRO A 119 12.73 12.17 0.19
C PRO A 119 13.18 13.38 -0.65
N LEU A 120 13.13 14.59 -0.08
CA LEU A 120 13.52 15.87 -0.72
C LEU A 120 15.02 15.99 -1.09
N TRP A 121 15.75 14.90 -1.31
CA TRP A 121 17.20 14.91 -1.55
C TRP A 121 17.57 15.21 -3.01
N GLU A 122 16.60 15.56 -3.87
CA GLU A 122 16.85 16.12 -5.19
C GLU A 122 16.39 17.58 -5.22
N GLY A 123 17.28 18.46 -4.76
CA GLY A 123 17.24 19.91 -4.92
C GLY A 123 18.67 20.43 -5.04
#